data_AF-A0A7C3DD64-F1
#
_entry.id   AF-A0A7C3DD64-F1
#
_cell.length_a   1.000
_cell.length_b   1.000
_cell.length_c   1.000
_cell.angle_alpha   90.00
_cell.angle_beta   90.00
_cell.angle_gamma   90.00
#
_symmetry.space_group_name_H-M   'P 1'
#
loop_
_entity.id
_entity.type
_entity.pdbx_description
1 polymer ?
#
loop_
_entity_poly.entity_id
_entity_poly.type
_entity_poly.pdbx_seq_one_letter_code
_entity_poly.pdbx_strand_id
1 'polypeptide(L)' 'MFSTELAAGIVPVNSGRRRLLVAVSSTMAAIGLTAVAIPFIRSMDPSQKARTAGASVKVDFSKLEIGQQITLEWRGKPVW' A
#
# COMPACT_ATOMS: atom_id res chain seq x y z
N MET A 1 -33.69 43.50 28.79
CA MET A 1 -33.40 42.56 27.68
C MET A 1 -32.04 41.89 27.92
N PHE A 2 -31.83 41.23 29.06
CA PHE A 2 -30.55 40.59 29.44
C PHE A 2 -30.80 39.55 30.56
N SER A 3 -31.74 38.61 30.36
CA SER A 3 -32.05 37.59 31.39
C SER A 3 -32.30 36.19 30.85
N THR A 4 -31.97 35.90 29.59
CA THR A 4 -32.21 34.57 28.98
C THR A 4 -30.95 33.72 28.80
N GLU A 5 -29.76 34.18 29.18
CA GLU A 5 -28.51 33.40 28.99
C GLU A 5 -28.15 32.46 30.15
N LEU A 6 -28.82 32.57 31.31
CA LEU A 6 -28.41 31.85 32.52
C LEU A 6 -28.87 30.37 32.60
N ALA A 7 -29.74 29.93 31.68
CA ALA A 7 -30.40 28.62 31.77
C ALA A 7 -29.81 27.51 30.86
N ALA A 8 -28.74 27.80 30.12
CA ALA A 8 -28.06 26.77 29.30
C ALA A 8 -27.07 25.89 30.10
N GLY A 9 -27.02 26.03 31.43
CA GLY A 9 -25.85 25.67 32.23
C GLY A 9 -25.91 24.41 33.12
N ILE A 10 -26.93 23.54 33.06
CA ILE A 10 -27.03 22.41 34.02
C ILE A 10 -27.43 21.06 33.41
N VAL A 11 -27.14 20.80 32.14
CA VAL A 11 -27.24 19.42 31.62
C VAL A 11 -25.98 18.65 32.04
N PRO A 12 -26.08 17.59 32.86
CA PRO A 12 -24.91 16.79 33.22
C PRO A 12 -24.34 16.14 31.96
N VAL A 13 -23.05 16.37 31.71
CA VAL A 13 -22.35 15.81 30.54
C VAL A 13 -22.37 14.29 30.61
N ASN A 14 -22.98 13.66 29.60
CA ASN A 14 -22.96 12.21 29.47
C ASN A 14 -21.61 11.73 28.92
N SER A 15 -20.70 11.45 29.84
CA SER A 15 -19.34 10.99 29.54
C SER A 15 -19.30 9.66 28.78
N GLY A 16 -20.26 8.75 29.03
CA GLY A 16 -20.34 7.45 28.36
C GLY A 16 -20.64 7.57 26.86
N ARG A 17 -21.64 8.39 26.51
CA ARG A 17 -22.00 8.66 25.10
C ARG A 17 -20.88 9.36 24.35
N ARG A 18 -20.20 10.32 25.00
CA ARG A 18 -19.03 11.00 24.42
C ARG A 18 -17.90 10.02 24.14
N ARG A 19 -17.57 9.16 25.10
CA ARG A 19 -16.50 8.16 24.95
C ARG A 19 -16.84 7.14 23.86
N LEU A 20 -18.09 6.71 23.77
CA LEU A 20 -18.55 5.81 22.72
C LEU A 20 -18.36 6.44 21.33
N LEU A 21 -18.82 7.68 21.13
CA LEU A 21 -18.67 8.38 19.85
C LEU A 21 -17.20 8.54 19.48
N VAL A 22 -16.37 8.98 20.42
CA VAL A 22 -14.92 9.14 20.18
C VAL A 22 -14.28 7.80 19.82
N ALA A 23 -14.62 6.72 20.54
CA ALA A 23 -14.06 5.39 20.29
C ALA A 23 -14.45 4.82 18.93
N VAL A 24 -15.73 4.94 18.54
CA VAL A 24 -16.21 4.42 17.25
C VAL A 24 -15.61 5.23 16.10
N SER A 25 -15.63 6.57 16.20
CA SER A 25 -15.08 7.44 15.16
C SER A 25 -13.57 7.25 14.98
N SER A 26 -12.81 7.13 16.07
CA SER A 26 -11.35 6.92 15.98
C SER A 26 -10.99 5.55 15.41
N THR A 27 -11.73 4.50 15.80
CA THR A 27 -11.50 3.15 15.29
C THR A 27 -11.76 3.09 13.78
N MET A 28 -12.87 3.67 13.32
CA MET A 28 -13.19 3.70 11.89
C MET A 28 -12.16 4.51 11.09
N ALA A 29 -11.71 5.64 11.62
CA ALA A 29 -10.66 6.44 11.00
C ALA A 29 -9.34 5.67 10.87
N ALA A 30 -8.93 4.94 11.92
CA ALA A 30 -7.73 4.12 11.89
C ALA A 30 -7.82 3.01 10.83
N ILE A 31 -8.95 2.31 10.76
CA ILE A 31 -9.19 1.28 9.73
C ILE A 31 -9.11 1.90 8.33
N GLY A 32 -9.78 3.02 8.08
CA GLY A 32 -9.75 3.72 6.80
C GLY A 32 -8.34 4.11 6.35
N LEU A 33 -7.53 4.65 7.27
CA LEU A 33 -6.14 5.03 6.98
C LEU A 33 -5.28 3.81 6.63
N THR A 34 -5.39 2.71 7.39
CA THR A 34 -4.61 1.50 7.09
C THR A 34 -5.02 0.85 5.77
N ALA A 35 -6.31 0.87 5.43
CA ALA A 35 -6.82 0.34 4.18
C ALA A 35 -6.26 1.05 2.94
N VAL A 36 -5.95 2.34 3.02
CA VAL A 36 -5.35 3.12 1.93
C VAL A 36 -3.83 3.08 1.98
N ALA A 37 -3.23 3.11 3.17
CA ALA A 37 -1.77 3.12 3.34
C ALA A 37 -1.11 1.82 2.83
N ILE A 38 -1.71 0.66 3.10
CA ILE A 38 -1.15 -0.65 2.70
C ILE A 38 -1.01 -0.77 1.16
N PRO A 39 -2.05 -0.55 0.33
CA PRO A 39 -1.91 -0.64 -1.11
C PRO A 39 -1.01 0.46 -1.68
N PHE A 40 -0.94 1.64 -1.03
CA PHE A 40 -0.02 2.71 -1.43
C PHE A 40 1.44 2.28 -1.26
N ILE A 41 1.82 1.69 -0.13
CA ILE A 41 3.18 1.15 0.07
C ILE A 41 3.44 0.01 -0.90
N ARG A 42 2.48 -0.90 -1.08
CA ARG A 42 2.58 -1.99 -2.07
C ARG A 42 2.65 -1.51 -3.52
N SER A 43 2.24 -0.28 -3.82
CA SER A 43 2.37 0.28 -5.17
C SER A 43 3.82 0.62 -5.53
N MET A 44 4.68 0.81 -4.51
CA MET A 44 6.12 1.03 -4.68
C MET A 44 6.91 -0.27 -4.84
N ASP A 45 6.26 -1.42 -4.58
CA ASP A 45 6.82 -2.76 -4.79
C ASP A 45 7.03 -2.99 -6.30
N PRO A 46 8.17 -3.55 -6.74
CA PRO A 46 8.44 -3.76 -8.17
C PRO A 46 7.32 -4.54 -8.86
N SER A 47 6.82 -3.96 -9.96
CA SER A 47 5.66 -4.45 -10.70
C SER A 47 5.79 -5.91 -11.15
N GLN A 48 4.66 -6.58 -11.37
CA GLN A 48 4.58 -7.97 -11.84
C GLN A 48 5.44 -8.23 -13.09
N LYS A 49 5.62 -7.26 -14.00
CA LYS A 49 6.57 -7.37 -15.13
C LYS A 49 8.01 -7.66 -14.69
N ALA A 50 8.47 -7.13 -13.57
CA ALA A 50 9.81 -7.38 -13.03
C ALA A 50 9.93 -8.74 -12.32
N ARG A 51 8.83 -9.28 -11.79
CA ARG A 51 8.78 -10.63 -11.20
C ARG A 51 8.66 -11.71 -12.30
N THR A 52 7.90 -11.45 -13.37
CA THR A 52 7.79 -12.32 -14.54
C THR A 52 8.99 -12.22 -15.50
N ALA A 53 9.81 -11.17 -15.40
CA ALA A 53 11.12 -11.08 -16.07
C ALA A 53 12.15 -12.11 -15.56
N GLY A 54 11.81 -12.91 -14.54
CA GLY A 54 12.55 -14.11 -14.15
C GLY A 54 12.12 -15.40 -14.88
N ALA A 55 11.16 -15.32 -15.82
CA ALA A 55 10.75 -16.47 -16.62
C ALA A 55 11.88 -16.95 -17.54
N SER A 56 11.98 -18.27 -17.72
CA SER A 56 13.10 -18.90 -18.41
C SER A 56 13.27 -18.42 -19.84
N VAL A 57 14.39 -17.78 -20.18
CA VAL A 57 14.80 -17.54 -21.56
C VAL A 57 15.19 -18.91 -22.15
N LYS A 58 14.36 -19.46 -23.03
CA LYS A 58 14.70 -20.63 -23.84
C LYS A 58 15.52 -20.14 -25.03
N VAL A 59 16.82 -20.44 -25.03
CA VAL A 59 17.70 -20.15 -26.17
C VAL A 59 18.05 -21.45 -26.87
N ASP A 60 17.82 -21.47 -28.18
CA ASP A 60 18.21 -22.58 -29.06
C ASP A 60 19.64 -22.35 -29.55
N PHE A 61 20.55 -23.27 -29.22
CA PHE A 61 21.98 -23.21 -29.55
C PHE A 61 22.32 -23.97 -30.85
N SER A 62 21.33 -24.50 -31.57
CA SER A 62 21.54 -25.41 -32.71
C SER A 62 22.22 -24.76 -33.94
N LYS A 63 22.39 -23.44 -33.96
CA LYS A 63 22.98 -22.69 -35.08
C LYS A 63 24.33 -22.03 -34.76
N LEU A 64 24.97 -22.39 -33.63
CA LEU A 64 26.23 -21.77 -33.24
C LEU A 64 27.43 -22.54 -33.77
N GLU A 65 28.33 -21.82 -34.42
CA GLU A 65 29.61 -22.33 -34.90
C GLU A 65 30.62 -22.46 -33.75
N ILE A 66 31.55 -23.40 -33.90
CA ILE A 66 32.57 -23.68 -32.89
C ILE A 66 33.49 -22.46 -32.76
N GLY A 67 33.49 -21.83 -31.59
CA GLY A 67 34.27 -20.62 -31.30
C GLY A 67 33.46 -19.31 -31.29
N GLN A 68 32.16 -19.36 -31.58
CA GLN A 68 31.29 -18.18 -31.54
C GLN A 68 30.68 -17.97 -30.15
N GLN A 69 30.90 -16.81 -29.55
CA GLN A 69 30.30 -16.43 -28.26
C GLN A 69 29.01 -15.64 -28.49
N ILE A 70 27.93 -16.01 -27.80
CA ILE A 70 26.70 -15.21 -27.77
C ILE A 70 26.59 -14.48 -26.43
N THR A 71 26.21 -13.21 -26.46
CA THR A 71 25.87 -12.45 -25.25
C THR A 71 24.36 -12.34 -25.17
N LEU A 72 23.78 -12.99 -24.16
CA LEU A 72 22.34 -12.94 -23.90
C LEU A 72 22.06 -12.01 -22.73
N GLU A 73 21.09 -11.12 -22.88
CA GLU A 73 20.66 -10.27 -21.77
C GLU A 73 19.59 -10.99 -20.93
N TRP A 74 19.94 -11.36 -19.70
CA TRP A 74 18.99 -11.91 -18.73
C TRP A 74 18.90 -11.01 -17.50
N ARG A 75 17.70 -10.51 -17.19
CA ARG A 75 17.45 -9.58 -16.06
C ARG A 75 18.43 -8.39 -16.01
N GLY A 76 18.82 -7.85 -17.17
CA GLY A 76 19.74 -6.71 -17.27
C GLY A 76 21.20 -7.02 -16.95
N LYS A 77 21.57 -8.31 -16.89
CA LYS A 77 22.96 -8.75 -16.80
C LYS A 77 23.34 -9.54 -18.06
N PRO A 78 24.50 -9.28 -18.67
CA PRO A 78 24.99 -10.10 -19.77
C PRO A 78 25.35 -11.49 -19.24
N VAL A 79 24.87 -12.53 -19.92
CA VAL A 79 25.28 -13.93 -19.73
C VAL A 79 26.18 -14.27 -20.92
N TRP A 80 27.41 -14.73 -20.62
CA TRP A 80 28.43 -15.14 -21.57
C TRP A 80 28.56 -16.65 -21.68
#